data_AF-A0A0S4U0Q7-F1
#
_entry.id   AF-A0A0S4U0Q7-F1
#
_cell.length_a   1.000
_cell.length_b   1.000
_cell.length_c   1.000
_cell.angle_alpha   90.00
_cell.angle_beta   90.00
_cell.angle_gamma   90.00
#
_symmetry.space_group_name_H-M   'P 1'
#
loop_
_entity.id
_entity.type
_entity.pdbx_description
1 polymer ?
#
loop_
_entity_poly.entity_id
_entity_poly.type
_entity_poly.pdbx_seq_one_letter_code
_entity_poly.pdbx_strand_id
1 'polypeptide(L)' 'MLRHPEGATISEICKATGWQAHTVRGAFAGTFKKRLGLAITSHKPASGERVYRIATTDEQSDQPA' A
#
# COMPACT_ATOMS: atom_id res chain seq x y z
N MET A 1 -3.88 -0.40 -9.51
CA MET A 1 -3.26 -1.26 -8.48
C MET A 1 -3.28 -0.58 -7.10
N LEU A 2 -2.34 0.29 -6.72
CA LEU A 2 -2.35 0.94 -5.39
C LEU A 2 -3.43 2.03 -5.17
N ARG A 3 -4.04 2.53 -6.25
CA ARG A 3 -5.21 3.43 -6.22
C ARG A 3 -6.54 2.68 -6.14
N HIS A 4 -6.55 1.34 -6.20
CA HIS A 4 -7.80 0.59 -6.01
C HIS A 4 -8.16 0.54 -4.52
N PRO A 5 -9.46 0.49 -4.20
CA PRO A 5 -9.92 0.38 -2.81
C PRO A 5 -9.44 -0.91 -2.14
N GLU A 6 -9.26 -1.99 -2.91
CA GLU A 6 -8.75 -3.28 -2.42
C GLU A 6 -7.26 -3.24 -2.00
N GLY A 7 -6.50 -2.24 -2.45
CA GLY A 7 -5.06 -2.16 -2.23
C GLY A 7 -4.27 -3.20 -3.04
N ALA A 8 -3.04 -3.46 -2.62
CA ALA A 8 -2.16 -4.46 -3.22
C ALA A 8 -1.18 -5.05 -2.19
N THR A 9 -0.87 -6.34 -2.28
CA THR A 9 0.15 -6.95 -1.42
C THR A 9 1.56 -6.67 -1.95
N ILE A 10 2.57 -6.85 -1.09
CA ILE A 10 3.97 -6.76 -1.51
C ILE A 10 4.25 -7.73 -2.66
N SER A 11 3.70 -8.95 -2.61
CA SER A 11 3.89 -9.96 -3.65
C SER A 11 3.39 -9.48 -5.00
N GLU A 12 2.21 -8.85 -5.05
CA GLU A 12 1.68 -8.28 -6.28
C GLU A 12 2.53 -7.11 -6.76
N ILE A 13 2.95 -6.21 -5.86
CA ILE A 13 3.77 -5.04 -6.23
C ILE A 13 5.11 -5.50 -6.78
N CYS A 14 5.74 -6.51 -6.16
CA CYS A 14 6.96 -7.12 -6.65
C CYS A 14 6.77 -7.72 -8.05
N LYS A 15 5.64 -8.41 -8.31
CA LYS A 15 5.33 -8.96 -9.64
C LYS A 15 5.10 -7.87 -10.68
N ALA A 16 4.39 -6.80 -10.34
CA ALA A 16 4.06 -5.72 -11.26
C ALA A 16 5.24 -4.80 -11.56
N THR A 17 6.12 -4.56 -10.58
CA THR A 17 7.27 -3.63 -10.71
C THR A 17 8.59 -4.34 -10.99
N GLY A 18 8.67 -5.65 -10.76
CA GLY A 18 9.92 -6.40 -10.74
C GLY A 18 10.82 -6.08 -9.54
N TRP A 19 10.36 -5.26 -8.58
CA TRP A 19 11.16 -4.91 -7.42
C TRP A 19 11.14 -5.97 -6.34
N GLN A 20 12.20 -6.03 -5.55
CA GLN A 20 12.25 -6.87 -4.37
C GLN A 20 11.49 -6.25 -3.19
N ALA A 21 11.01 -7.09 -2.27
CA ALA A 21 10.18 -6.67 -1.14
C ALA A 21 10.81 -5.56 -0.28
N HIS A 22 12.13 -5.56 -0.09
CA HIS A 22 12.82 -4.50 0.68
C HIS A 22 12.88 -3.17 -0.10
N THR A 23 12.98 -3.22 -1.43
CA THR A 23 12.94 -2.04 -2.29
C THR A 23 11.56 -1.41 -2.27
N VAL A 24 10.51 -2.23 -2.37
CA VAL A 24 9.11 -1.81 -2.24
C VAL A 24 8.87 -1.13 -0.90
N ARG A 25 9.34 -1.72 0.22
CA ARG A 25 9.23 -1.10 1.56
C ARG A 25 9.97 0.22 1.67
N GLY A 26 11.18 0.32 1.11
CA GLY A 26 11.95 1.56 1.06
C GLY A 26 11.25 2.66 0.27
N ALA A 27 10.66 2.30 -0.87
CA ALA A 27 9.86 3.21 -1.68
C ALA A 27 8.64 3.73 -0.89
N PHE A 28 7.91 2.85 -0.19
CA PHE A 28 6.75 3.24 0.62
C PHE A 28 7.12 4.16 1.80
N ALA A 29 8.23 3.89 2.50
CA ALA A 29 8.66 4.67 3.64
C ALA A 29 9.24 6.05 3.25
N GLY A 30 9.90 6.15 2.09
CA GLY A 30 10.61 7.34 1.66
C GLY A 30 9.95 8.01 0.46
N THR A 31 10.04 7.38 -0.71
CA THR A 31 9.72 7.98 -2.01
C THR A 31 8.25 8.35 -2.15
N PHE A 32 7.33 7.46 -1.78
CA PHE A 32 5.89 7.71 -1.95
C PHE A 32 5.42 8.86 -1.06
N LYS A 33 5.81 8.87 0.22
CA LYS A 33 5.42 9.93 1.14
C LYS A 33 6.15 11.25 0.89
N LYS A 34 7.48 11.22 0.71
CA LYS A 34 8.30 12.44 0.62
C LYS A 34 8.40 13.04 -0.77
N ARG A 35 8.46 12.21 -1.82
CA ARG A 35 8.66 12.70 -3.20
C ARG A 35 7.34 12.85 -3.96
N LEU A 36 6.38 11.96 -3.71
CA LEU A 36 5.10 11.95 -4.41
C LEU A 36 3.94 12.52 -3.57
N GLY A 37 4.15 12.79 -2.27
CA GLY A 37 3.10 13.27 -1.38
C GLY A 37 1.98 12.25 -1.15
N LEU A 38 2.20 10.99 -1.49
CA LEU A 38 1.20 9.93 -1.40
C LEU A 38 1.30 9.27 -0.02
N ALA A 39 0.25 9.42 0.78
CA ALA A 39 0.11 8.67 2.02
C ALA A 39 -0.23 7.22 1.68
N ILE A 40 0.51 6.27 2.25
CA ILE A 40 0.30 4.83 2.04
C ILE A 40 -0.13 4.25 3.37
N THR A 41 -1.29 3.61 3.40
CA THR A 41 -1.76 2.85 4.57
C THR A 41 -1.48 1.37 4.36
N SER A 42 -1.06 0.69 5.41
CA SER A 42 -0.90 -0.77 5.40
C SER A 42 -1.91 -1.41 6.35
N HIS A 43 -2.65 -2.40 5.86
CA HIS A 43 -3.56 -3.21 6.66
C HIS A 43 -3.07 -4.66 6.65
N LYS A 44 -3.03 -5.30 7.82
CA LYS A 44 -2.72 -6.72 7.94
C LYS A 44 -4.00 -7.44 8.38
N PRO A 45 -4.72 -8.13 7.46
CA PRO A 45 -5.86 -8.94 7.84
C PRO A 45 -5.41 -10.12 8.72
N ALA A 46 -6.31 -10.58 9.60
CA ALA A 46 -6.01 -11.60 10.62
C ALA A 46 -5.43 -12.91 10.08
N SER A 47 -5.68 -13.23 8.80
CA SER A 47 -5.28 -14.48 8.15
C SER A 47 -4.45 -14.27 6.87
N GLY A 48 -3.98 -13.06 6.58
CA GLY A 48 -3.45 -12.76 5.24
C GLY A 48 -2.15 -11.96 5.17
N GLU A 49 -1.69 -11.78 3.93
CA GLU A 49 -0.57 -10.91 3.60
C GLU A 49 -0.93 -9.45 3.88
N ARG A 50 0.10 -8.65 4.19
CA ARG A 50 -0.08 -7.22 4.41
C ARG A 50 -0.44 -6.54 3.08
N VAL A 51 -1.57 -5.85 3.08
CA VAL A 51 -2.10 -5.09 1.95
C VAL A 51 -1.73 -3.62 2.13
N TYR A 52 -1.27 -3.00 1.05
CA TYR A 52 -0.89 -1.58 0.97
C TYR A 52 -1.85 -0.85 0.04
N ARG A 53 -2.31 0.34 0.43
CA ARG A 53 -3.16 1.20 -0.39
C ARG A 53 -2.74 2.66 -0.26
N ILE A 54 -2.96 3.45 -1.31
CA ILE A 54 -2.81 4.91 -1.24
C ILE A 54 -4.00 5.47 -0.47
N ALA A 55 -3.75 6.13 0.66
CA ALA A 55 -4.73 6.95 1.34
C ALA A 55 -5.00 8.19 0.48
N THR A 56 -5.99 8.05 -0.40
CA THR A 56 -6.66 9.21 -0.98
C THR A 56 -7.45 9.85 0.15
N THR A 57 -7.30 11.15 0.35
CA THR A 57 -7.90 11.95 1.43
C THR A 57 -9.44 11.98 1.41
N ASP A 58 -10.11 11.04 0.73
CA ASP A 58 -11.56 11.08 0.50
C ASP A 58 -12.38 10.01 1.23
N GLU A 59 -11.80 8.93 1.78
CA GLU A 59 -12.62 7.96 2.52
C GLU A 59 -11.96 7.47 3.81
N GLN A 60 -12.25 8.25 4.86
CA GLN A 60 -12.14 7.86 6.24
C GLN A 60 -13.54 7.52 6.76
N SER A 61 -14.18 6.51 6.17
CA SER A 61 -15.47 6.00 6.65
C SER A 61 -15.79 4.61 6.07
N ASP A 62 -14.96 3.61 6.35
CA ASP A 62 -15.48 2.24 6.38
C ASP A 62 -14.69 1.40 7.37
N GLN A 63 -15.27 1.28 8.56
CA GLN A 63 -14.91 0.30 9.56
C GLN A 63 -16.23 -0.34 10.01
N PRO A 64 -16.57 -1.54 9.55
CA PRO A 64 -17.60 -2.34 10.20
C PRO A 64 -16.98 -3.15 11.35
N ALA A 65 -17.86 -3.40 12.32
CA ALA A 65 -17.62 -3.79 13.71
C ALA A 65 -17.00 -5.18 13.94
#